data_AF-A0A452QWP3-F1
#
_entry.id   AF-A0A452QWP3-F1
#
_cell.length_a   1.000
_cell.length_b   1.000
_cell.length_c   1.000
_cell.angle_alpha   90.00
_cell.angle_beta   90.00
_cell.angle_gamma   90.00
#
_symmetry.space_group_name_H-M   'P 1'
#
loop_
_entity.id
_entity.type
_entity.pdbx_description
1 polymer ?
#
loop_
_entity_poly.entity_id
_entity_poly.type
_entity_poly.pdbx_seq_one_letter_code
_entity_poly.pdbx_strand_id
1 'polypeptide(L)'
;MDSTKEKNGNYKDDLLLRVGLNDNKAGMEGLDKEKINKIIMEATKGSRFYGNELKKEKQVNQRIENMMQQKAQITSQQLRKAQLQVDRFAMELEQSRDLSNTIVHIDMDAFYAAVEMRDNPELKDKPIAVGSMSMLSTSNYYARRFGVRAAMPGFIAKRLCPQLIIVPPNFDKYRAVSTEVKEILADYDPNFMAMSLDEAYLNITKHLQERQNWPEDKRKYFIKTGNSLENAKGKSALQMSVTHEGGYQCVLA
;
A
#
# COMPACT_ATOMS: atom_id res chain seq x y z
N MET A 1 -22.41 30.08 -41.74
CA MET A 1 -22.57 28.62 -41.86
C MET A 1 -21.30 27.98 -41.32
N ASP A 2 -21.27 27.71 -40.02
CA ASP A 2 -20.64 26.48 -39.56
C ASP A 2 -21.30 26.12 -38.22
N SER A 3 -22.26 25.23 -38.34
CA SER A 3 -23.04 24.66 -37.26
C SER A 3 -22.31 23.44 -36.71
N THR A 4 -22.51 23.19 -35.41
CA THR A 4 -22.25 21.93 -34.69
C THR A 4 -20.80 21.63 -34.28
N LYS A 5 -20.55 21.66 -32.97
CA LYS A 5 -20.85 20.52 -32.08
C LYS A 5 -20.60 20.95 -30.64
N GLU A 6 -21.68 21.25 -29.91
CA GLU A 6 -21.68 21.08 -28.46
C GLU A 6 -21.25 19.64 -28.18
N LYS A 7 -20.05 19.47 -27.63
CA LYS A 7 -19.62 18.20 -27.10
C LYS A 7 -20.49 17.95 -25.85
N ASN A 8 -21.59 17.25 -26.04
CA ASN A 8 -22.23 16.47 -24.99
C ASN A 8 -21.18 15.52 -24.42
N GLY A 9 -20.47 15.99 -23.40
CA GLY A 9 -19.54 15.21 -22.60
C GLY A 9 -20.35 14.21 -21.80
N ASN A 10 -20.51 13.03 -22.39
CA ASN A 10 -21.06 11.83 -21.80
C ASN A 10 -20.36 11.57 -20.45
N TYR A 11 -20.95 12.05 -19.34
CA TYR A 11 -20.55 11.67 -17.98
C TYR A 11 -20.90 10.19 -17.84
N LYS A 12 -19.99 9.33 -18.29
CA LYS A 12 -20.03 7.88 -18.06
C LYS A 12 -20.31 7.67 -16.58
N ASP A 13 -21.39 6.95 -16.26
CA ASP A 13 -21.80 6.47 -14.94
C ASP A 13 -20.68 6.64 -13.91
N ASP A 14 -20.68 7.79 -13.23
CA ASP A 14 -19.61 8.15 -12.30
C ASP A 14 -19.79 7.26 -11.08
N LEU A 15 -19.00 6.19 -11.08
CA LEU A 15 -19.17 5.11 -10.14
C LEU A 15 -18.67 5.61 -8.80
N LEU A 16 -19.61 5.94 -7.91
CA LEU A 16 -19.41 6.52 -6.58
C LEU A 16 -18.01 6.27 -6.02
N LEU A 17 -17.22 7.34 -5.86
CA LEU A 17 -15.78 7.30 -5.52
C LEU A 17 -15.39 6.36 -4.36
N ARG A 18 -16.31 6.11 -3.42
CA ARG A 18 -16.09 5.24 -2.25
C ARG A 18 -16.77 3.87 -2.32
N VAL A 19 -17.66 3.68 -3.30
CA VAL A 19 -18.32 2.39 -3.58
C VAL A 19 -17.55 1.63 -4.66
N GLY A 20 -17.00 2.34 -5.65
CA GLY A 20 -16.18 1.73 -6.69
C GLY A 20 -14.90 1.09 -6.17
N LEU A 21 -14.43 0.10 -6.92
CA LEU A 21 -13.12 -0.49 -6.73
C LEU A 21 -12.06 0.58 -6.92
N ASN A 22 -11.38 0.89 -5.84
CA ASN A 22 -10.07 1.51 -5.88
C ASN A 22 -9.04 0.37 -6.02
N ASP A 23 -8.20 0.44 -7.03
CA ASP A 23 -7.14 -0.53 -7.33
C ASP A 23 -5.73 0.04 -7.10
N ASN A 24 -5.61 1.22 -6.50
CA ASN A 24 -4.32 1.83 -6.13
C ASN A 24 -3.73 1.16 -4.88
N LYS A 25 -3.61 -0.17 -4.91
CA LYS A 25 -3.05 -1.00 -3.85
C LYS A 25 -2.27 -2.14 -4.49
N ALA A 26 -1.10 -2.46 -3.93
CA ALA A 26 -0.21 -3.50 -4.46
C ALA A 26 -0.93 -4.84 -4.66
N GLY A 27 -0.72 -5.46 -5.82
CA GLY A 27 -1.31 -6.77 -6.17
C GLY A 27 -2.76 -6.68 -6.64
N MET A 28 -3.20 -5.52 -7.10
CA MET A 28 -4.53 -5.27 -7.70
C MET A 28 -4.44 -4.73 -9.12
N GLU A 29 -3.28 -4.84 -9.76
CA GLU A 29 -3.04 -4.39 -11.12
C GLU A 29 -3.76 -5.30 -12.14
N GLY A 30 -4.28 -4.71 -13.22
CA GLY A 30 -4.85 -5.47 -14.35
C GLY A 30 -6.23 -6.11 -14.09
N LEU A 31 -6.93 -5.71 -13.03
CA LEU A 31 -8.28 -6.22 -12.72
C LEU A 31 -9.34 -5.63 -13.65
N ASP A 32 -10.35 -6.45 -13.98
CA ASP A 32 -11.57 -6.01 -14.67
C ASP A 32 -12.45 -5.19 -13.71
N LYS A 33 -12.19 -3.87 -13.70
CA LYS A 33 -12.91 -2.92 -12.85
C LYS A 33 -14.40 -2.88 -13.16
N GLU A 34 -14.79 -2.97 -14.42
CA GLU A 34 -16.20 -2.86 -14.82
C GLU A 34 -17.01 -4.00 -14.21
N LYS A 35 -16.51 -5.23 -14.34
CA LYS A 35 -17.15 -6.41 -13.75
C LYS A 35 -17.21 -6.33 -12.23
N ILE A 36 -16.09 -5.99 -11.58
CA ILE A 36 -16.04 -5.89 -10.11
C ILE A 36 -16.99 -4.81 -9.61
N ASN A 37 -16.97 -3.64 -10.23
CA ASN A 37 -17.83 -2.52 -9.88
C ASN A 37 -19.31 -2.84 -10.05
N LYS A 38 -19.67 -3.59 -11.11
CA LYS A 38 -21.05 -4.05 -11.30
C LYS A 38 -21.54 -4.87 -10.10
N ILE A 39 -20.74 -5.83 -9.64
CA ILE A 39 -21.08 -6.66 -8.47
C ILE A 39 -21.20 -5.81 -7.20
N ILE A 40 -20.28 -4.87 -6.98
CA ILE A 40 -20.32 -3.99 -5.82
C ILE A 40 -21.57 -3.10 -5.84
N MET A 41 -21.90 -2.53 -7.00
CA MET A 41 -23.07 -1.68 -7.19
C MET A 41 -24.37 -2.47 -6.96
N GLU A 42 -24.48 -3.67 -7.52
CA GLU A 42 -25.63 -4.58 -7.29
C GLU A 42 -25.80 -4.93 -5.80
N ALA A 43 -24.70 -5.06 -5.05
CA ALA A 43 -24.74 -5.34 -3.61
C ALA A 43 -25.05 -4.10 -2.74
N THR A 44 -24.86 -2.90 -3.27
CA THR A 44 -24.87 -1.65 -2.47
C THR A 44 -26.08 -0.76 -2.78
N LYS A 45 -26.59 -0.81 -4.01
CA LYS A 45 -27.69 0.06 -4.50
C LYS A 45 -28.94 -0.07 -3.64
N GLY A 46 -29.53 1.07 -3.28
CA GLY A 46 -30.73 1.14 -2.43
C GLY A 46 -30.47 1.10 -0.92
N SER A 47 -29.23 0.90 -0.49
CA SER A 47 -28.88 0.97 0.94
C SER A 47 -28.84 2.42 1.47
N ARG A 48 -28.99 2.58 2.79
CA ARG A 48 -28.78 3.89 3.45
C ARG A 48 -27.35 4.41 3.26
N PHE A 49 -26.37 3.50 3.25
CA PHE A 49 -24.97 3.82 2.96
C PHE A 49 -24.83 4.41 1.56
N TYR A 50 -25.42 3.77 0.55
CA TYR A 50 -25.42 4.26 -0.83
C TYR A 50 -26.02 5.66 -0.96
N GLY A 51 -27.17 5.92 -0.32
CA GLY A 51 -27.77 7.26 -0.31
C GLY A 51 -26.88 8.33 0.33
N ASN A 52 -26.15 7.98 1.38
CA ASN A 52 -25.18 8.87 2.01
C ASN A 52 -23.95 9.13 1.12
N GLU A 53 -23.46 8.11 0.40
CA GLU A 53 -22.36 8.28 -0.54
C GLU A 53 -22.77 9.17 -1.72
N LEU A 54 -23.99 9.03 -2.26
CA LEU A 54 -24.54 9.97 -3.27
C LEU A 54 -24.57 11.41 -2.75
N LYS A 55 -24.98 11.62 -1.49
CA LYS A 55 -24.99 12.96 -0.88
C LYS A 55 -23.57 13.55 -0.79
N LYS A 56 -22.58 12.74 -0.39
CA LYS A 56 -21.18 13.17 -0.30
C LYS A 56 -20.60 13.48 -1.67
N GLU A 57 -20.88 12.64 -2.67
CA GLU A 57 -20.44 12.87 -4.04
C GLU A 57 -21.01 14.18 -4.60
N LYS A 58 -22.32 14.43 -4.40
CA LYS A 58 -22.92 15.73 -4.74
C LYS A 58 -22.21 16.90 -4.06
N GLN A 59 -21.84 16.75 -2.79
CA GLN A 59 -21.09 17.79 -2.06
C GLN A 59 -19.69 18.02 -2.63
N VAL A 60 -18.98 16.95 -3.01
CA VAL A 60 -17.67 17.03 -3.66
C VAL A 60 -17.80 17.70 -5.02
N ASN A 61 -18.78 17.31 -5.83
CA ASN A 61 -19.03 17.91 -7.14
C ASN A 61 -19.37 19.40 -7.02
N GLN A 62 -20.18 19.79 -6.03
CA GLN A 62 -20.45 21.20 -5.77
C GLN A 62 -19.17 21.98 -5.41
N ARG A 63 -18.26 21.39 -4.62
CA ARG A 63 -16.97 22.02 -4.31
C ARG A 63 -16.09 22.16 -5.55
N ILE A 64 -16.08 21.15 -6.42
CA ILE A 64 -15.36 21.20 -7.70
C ILE A 64 -15.92 22.30 -8.58
N GLU A 65 -17.25 22.39 -8.73
CA GLU A 65 -17.90 23.47 -9.49
C GLU A 65 -17.52 24.85 -8.96
N ASN A 66 -17.59 25.05 -7.64
CA ASN A 66 -17.20 26.32 -7.02
C ASN A 66 -15.72 26.65 -7.29
N MET A 67 -14.83 25.66 -7.18
CA MET A 67 -13.41 25.81 -7.50
C MET A 67 -13.19 26.14 -8.98
N MET A 68 -13.95 25.53 -9.89
CA MET A 68 -13.87 25.80 -11.33
C MET A 68 -14.39 27.20 -11.68
N GLN A 69 -15.45 27.67 -11.01
CA GLN A 69 -15.93 29.05 -11.15
C GLN A 69 -14.89 30.07 -10.66
N GLN A 70 -14.27 29.82 -9.50
CA GLN A 70 -13.17 30.65 -9.00
C GLN A 70 -11.99 30.66 -9.99
N LYS A 71 -11.60 29.49 -10.50
CA LYS A 71 -10.54 29.36 -11.50
C LYS A 71 -10.84 30.17 -12.77
N ALA A 72 -12.09 30.17 -13.24
CA ALA A 72 -12.48 30.90 -14.45
C ALA A 72 -12.36 32.43 -14.30
N GLN A 73 -12.40 32.96 -13.08
CA GLN A 73 -12.25 34.38 -12.80
C GLN A 73 -10.78 34.82 -12.66
N ILE A 74 -9.83 33.88 -12.65
CA ILE A 74 -8.41 34.19 -12.53
C ILE A 74 -7.90 34.83 -13.82
N THR A 75 -7.37 36.03 -13.70
CA THR A 75 -6.75 36.75 -14.82
C THR A 75 -5.31 36.30 -15.06
N SER A 76 -4.83 36.46 -16.30
CA SER A 76 -3.42 36.17 -16.64
C SER A 76 -2.42 37.04 -15.87
N GLN A 77 -2.81 38.23 -15.39
CA GLN A 77 -1.95 39.06 -14.55
C GLN A 77 -1.84 38.49 -13.12
N GLN A 78 -2.95 38.08 -12.51
CA GLN A 78 -2.95 37.43 -11.20
C GLN A 78 -2.17 36.12 -11.25
N LEU A 79 -2.36 35.32 -12.31
CA LEU A 79 -1.63 34.07 -12.49
C LEU A 79 -0.12 34.31 -12.61
N ARG A 80 0.31 35.31 -13.38
CA ARG A 80 1.75 35.69 -13.46
C ARG A 80 2.31 36.16 -12.12
N LYS A 81 1.54 36.94 -11.34
CA LYS A 81 1.95 37.34 -9.99
C LYS A 81 2.09 36.15 -9.05
N ALA A 82 1.12 35.23 -9.06
CA ALA A 82 1.16 34.01 -8.26
C ALA A 82 2.34 33.13 -8.67
N GLN A 83 2.60 32.98 -9.97
CA GLN A 83 3.74 32.23 -10.49
C GLN A 83 5.05 32.76 -9.93
N LEU A 84 5.30 34.08 -10.00
CA LEU A 84 6.52 34.67 -9.44
C LEU A 84 6.66 34.45 -7.92
N GLN A 85 5.56 34.46 -7.17
CA GLN A 85 5.58 34.21 -5.74
C GLN A 85 5.86 32.74 -5.42
N VAL A 86 5.23 31.82 -6.16
CA VAL A 86 5.43 30.37 -6.02
C VAL A 86 6.83 29.99 -6.44
N ASP A 87 7.36 30.54 -7.54
CA ASP A 87 8.71 30.25 -8.02
C ASP A 87 9.78 30.72 -7.02
N ARG A 88 9.58 31.89 -6.40
CA ARG A 88 10.46 32.35 -5.33
C ARG A 88 10.47 31.38 -4.15
N PHE A 89 9.30 30.92 -3.72
CA PHE A 89 9.19 29.96 -2.62
C PHE A 89 9.75 28.57 -3.00
N ALA A 90 9.48 28.11 -4.22
CA ALA A 90 10.02 26.85 -4.74
C ALA A 90 11.55 26.89 -4.83
N MET A 91 12.12 28.04 -5.19
CA MET A 91 13.57 28.25 -5.19
C MET A 91 14.16 28.12 -3.77
N GLU A 92 13.50 28.66 -2.75
CA GLU A 92 13.91 28.48 -1.34
C GLU A 92 13.85 27.01 -0.90
N LEU A 93 12.80 26.28 -1.31
CA LEU A 93 12.66 24.85 -1.03
C LEU A 93 13.74 24.02 -1.74
N GLU A 94 14.06 24.35 -2.99
CA GLU A 94 15.09 23.65 -3.75
C GLU A 94 16.48 23.91 -3.17
N GLN A 95 16.76 25.16 -2.78
CA GLN A 95 18.03 25.53 -2.13
C GLN A 95 18.24 24.83 -0.80
N SER A 96 17.17 24.49 -0.09
CA SER A 96 17.19 23.78 1.20
C SER A 96 16.99 22.27 1.08
N ARG A 97 16.95 21.72 -0.15
CA ARG A 97 16.82 20.28 -0.37
C ARG A 97 18.02 19.54 0.22
N ASP A 98 17.77 18.68 1.20
CA ASP A 98 18.78 17.82 1.81
C ASP A 98 18.71 16.40 1.24
N LEU A 99 19.80 15.95 0.63
CA LEU A 99 19.98 14.61 0.07
C LEU A 99 21.01 13.77 0.85
N SER A 100 21.45 14.24 2.01
CA SER A 100 22.47 13.57 2.83
C SER A 100 21.92 12.39 3.63
N ASN A 101 20.60 12.31 3.81
CA ASN A 101 19.96 11.29 4.61
C ASN A 101 19.48 10.11 3.76
N THR A 102 19.68 8.89 4.24
CA THR A 102 19.05 7.67 3.73
C THR A 102 17.88 7.30 4.63
N ILE A 103 16.68 7.62 4.16
CA ILE A 103 15.42 7.29 4.83
C ILE A 103 14.86 5.99 4.25
N VAL A 104 14.57 5.03 5.11
CA VAL A 104 13.95 3.75 4.74
C VAL A 104 12.54 3.71 5.28
N HIS A 105 11.59 3.31 4.43
CA HIS A 105 10.24 2.97 4.84
C HIS A 105 10.05 1.46 4.76
N ILE A 106 9.63 0.85 5.86
CA ILE A 106 9.31 -0.57 5.95
C ILE A 106 7.80 -0.71 6.09
N ASP A 107 7.20 -1.62 5.30
CA ASP A 107 5.77 -1.93 5.28
C ASP A 107 5.62 -3.46 5.18
N MET A 108 4.93 -4.09 6.14
CA MET A 108 4.78 -5.54 6.15
C MET A 108 3.70 -6.04 5.18
N ASP A 109 4.11 -6.94 4.29
CA ASP A 109 3.26 -7.54 3.26
C ASP A 109 1.99 -8.19 3.79
N ALA A 110 0.84 -7.58 3.49
CA ALA A 110 -0.49 -8.07 3.86
C ALA A 110 -0.58 -8.50 5.34
N PHE A 111 0.04 -7.70 6.23
CA PHE A 111 0.43 -8.06 7.59
C PHE A 111 -0.51 -9.03 8.34
N TYR A 112 -1.75 -8.62 8.66
CA TYR A 112 -2.64 -9.48 9.44
C TYR A 112 -2.94 -10.81 8.74
N ALA A 113 -3.16 -10.80 7.42
CA ALA A 113 -3.43 -12.02 6.67
C ALA A 113 -2.18 -12.93 6.61
N ALA A 114 -0.99 -12.35 6.49
CA ALA A 114 0.26 -13.09 6.51
C ALA A 114 0.49 -13.79 7.87
N VAL A 115 0.17 -13.12 9.00
CA VAL A 115 0.24 -13.73 10.33
C VAL A 115 -0.73 -14.92 10.45
N GLU A 116 -1.97 -14.79 9.99
CA GLU A 116 -2.94 -15.90 10.02
C GLU A 116 -2.50 -17.07 9.11
N MET A 117 -1.91 -16.78 7.94
CA MET A 117 -1.38 -17.81 7.02
C MET A 117 -0.17 -18.55 7.61
N ARG A 118 0.66 -17.88 8.39
CA ARG A 118 1.79 -18.49 9.10
C ARG A 118 1.30 -19.45 10.18
N ASP A 119 0.35 -19.00 10.99
CA ASP A 119 -0.16 -19.75 12.13
C ASP A 119 -1.11 -20.89 11.71
N ASN A 120 -1.75 -20.77 10.54
CA ASN A 120 -2.58 -21.82 9.95
C ASN A 120 -2.16 -22.08 8.48
N PRO A 121 -1.26 -23.04 8.24
CA PRO A 121 -0.75 -23.35 6.91
C PRO A 121 -1.81 -23.74 5.88
N GLU A 122 -2.99 -24.24 6.30
CA GLU A 122 -4.10 -24.58 5.39
C GLU A 122 -4.68 -23.36 4.65
N LEU A 123 -4.34 -22.14 5.10
CA LEU A 123 -4.78 -20.88 4.49
C LEU A 123 -3.81 -20.36 3.42
N LYS A 124 -2.58 -20.90 3.34
CA LYS A 124 -1.48 -20.32 2.56
C LYS A 124 -1.81 -20.12 1.08
N ASP A 125 -2.51 -21.08 0.49
CA ASP A 125 -2.84 -21.09 -0.95
C ASP A 125 -4.31 -20.75 -1.24
N LYS A 126 -5.00 -20.15 -0.26
CA LYS A 126 -6.43 -19.81 -0.37
C LYS A 126 -6.62 -18.29 -0.34
N PRO A 127 -7.66 -17.74 -1.01
CA PRO A 127 -8.00 -16.33 -0.85
C PRO A 127 -8.54 -16.12 0.56
N ILE A 128 -7.85 -15.28 1.34
CA ILE A 128 -8.26 -14.96 2.71
C ILE A 128 -8.34 -13.44 2.94
N ALA A 129 -9.17 -13.06 3.90
CA ALA A 129 -9.23 -11.72 4.44
C ALA A 129 -9.38 -11.76 5.96
N VAL A 130 -8.82 -10.75 6.63
CA VAL A 130 -8.97 -10.58 8.09
C VAL A 130 -10.05 -9.53 8.36
N GLY A 131 -11.00 -9.86 9.23
CA GLY A 131 -12.09 -8.97 9.61
C GLY A 131 -13.38 -9.73 9.90
N SER A 132 -14.50 -9.19 9.40
CA SER A 132 -15.83 -9.77 9.59
C SER A 132 -16.69 -9.58 8.34
N MET A 133 -17.91 -10.13 8.35
CA MET A 133 -18.91 -9.85 7.32
C MET A 133 -19.23 -8.36 7.19
N SER A 134 -19.09 -7.59 8.27
CA SER A 134 -19.35 -6.15 8.26
C SER A 134 -18.23 -5.35 7.62
N MET A 135 -16.96 -5.69 7.91
CA MET A 135 -15.81 -4.95 7.42
C MET A 135 -14.53 -5.80 7.42
N LEU A 136 -13.73 -5.66 6.36
CA LEU A 136 -12.41 -6.27 6.23
C LEU A 136 -11.30 -5.27 6.56
N SER A 137 -10.36 -5.70 7.41
CA SER A 137 -9.16 -4.94 7.75
C SER A 137 -8.10 -5.07 6.66
N THR A 138 -7.88 -6.27 6.13
CA THR A 138 -6.94 -6.52 5.03
C THR A 138 -7.27 -7.83 4.30
N SER A 139 -6.62 -8.07 3.17
CA SER A 139 -6.72 -9.29 2.37
C SER A 139 -5.35 -9.73 1.88
N ASN A 140 -5.16 -11.04 1.72
CA ASN A 140 -3.94 -11.58 1.13
C ASN A 140 -3.91 -11.32 -0.39
N TYR A 141 -2.73 -11.44 -1.00
CA TYR A 141 -2.55 -11.18 -2.42
C TYR A 141 -3.41 -12.08 -3.33
N TYR A 142 -3.72 -13.32 -2.91
CA TYR A 142 -4.65 -14.19 -3.65
C TYR A 142 -6.07 -13.61 -3.71
N ALA A 143 -6.60 -13.11 -2.60
CA ALA A 143 -7.91 -12.48 -2.55
C ALA A 143 -7.95 -11.14 -3.30
N ARG A 144 -6.84 -10.37 -3.30
CA ARG A 144 -6.72 -9.10 -4.04
C ARG A 144 -6.95 -9.26 -5.54
N ARG A 145 -6.58 -10.40 -6.12
CA ARG A 145 -6.86 -10.75 -7.54
C ARG A 145 -8.35 -10.81 -7.90
N PHE A 146 -9.23 -10.89 -6.90
CA PHE A 146 -10.69 -10.85 -7.09
C PHE A 146 -11.28 -9.46 -6.82
N GLY A 147 -10.44 -8.45 -6.53
CA GLY A 147 -10.90 -7.13 -6.10
C GLY A 147 -11.16 -7.00 -4.60
N VAL A 148 -10.95 -8.06 -3.81
CA VAL A 148 -11.14 -8.02 -2.35
C VAL A 148 -10.01 -7.23 -1.70
N ARG A 149 -10.38 -6.16 -0.97
CA ARG A 149 -9.42 -5.23 -0.35
C ARG A 149 -9.84 -4.80 1.05
N ALA A 150 -8.90 -4.15 1.75
CA ALA A 150 -9.16 -3.45 3.01
C ALA A 150 -10.29 -2.40 2.84
N ALA A 151 -11.03 -2.15 3.93
CA ALA A 151 -12.18 -1.26 4.01
C ALA A 151 -13.38 -1.66 3.11
N MET A 152 -13.38 -2.89 2.57
CA MET A 152 -14.52 -3.48 1.90
C MET A 152 -15.38 -4.26 2.91
N PRO A 153 -16.72 -4.17 2.86
CA PRO A 153 -17.58 -5.04 3.65
C PRO A 153 -17.40 -6.52 3.27
N GLY A 154 -17.30 -7.41 4.26
CA GLY A 154 -17.07 -8.84 4.02
C GLY A 154 -18.16 -9.50 3.19
N PHE A 155 -19.42 -9.06 3.32
CA PHE A 155 -20.52 -9.57 2.47
C PHE A 155 -20.36 -9.22 0.99
N ILE A 156 -19.76 -8.07 0.66
CA ILE A 156 -19.46 -7.69 -0.73
C ILE A 156 -18.27 -8.51 -1.23
N ALA A 157 -17.23 -8.63 -0.41
CA ALA A 157 -16.05 -9.44 -0.73
C ALA A 157 -16.41 -10.90 -1.04
N LYS A 158 -17.35 -11.49 -0.29
CA LYS A 158 -17.90 -12.82 -0.54
C LYS A 158 -18.66 -12.95 -1.86
N ARG A 159 -19.29 -11.87 -2.36
CA ARG A 159 -19.90 -11.88 -3.70
C ARG A 159 -18.84 -11.83 -4.80
N LEU A 160 -17.74 -11.12 -4.58
CA LEU A 160 -16.60 -11.09 -5.51
C LEU A 160 -15.83 -12.41 -5.52
N CYS A 161 -15.68 -13.04 -4.36
CA CYS A 161 -14.95 -14.29 -4.17
C CYS A 161 -15.74 -15.21 -3.21
N PRO A 162 -16.64 -16.08 -3.72
CA PRO A 162 -17.45 -16.98 -2.88
C PRO A 162 -16.62 -17.89 -1.97
N GLN A 163 -15.46 -18.32 -2.47
CA GLN A 163 -14.50 -19.17 -1.76
C GLN A 163 -13.61 -18.42 -0.75
N LEU A 164 -13.77 -17.10 -0.59
CA LEU A 164 -12.99 -16.29 0.35
C LEU A 164 -13.13 -16.80 1.78
N ILE A 165 -12.04 -16.95 2.51
CA ILE A 165 -12.08 -17.27 3.94
C ILE A 165 -11.91 -15.97 4.73
N ILE A 166 -12.89 -15.64 5.57
CA ILE A 166 -12.81 -14.47 6.45
C ILE A 166 -12.39 -14.95 7.83
N VAL A 167 -11.21 -14.54 8.26
CA VAL A 167 -10.62 -14.87 9.57
C VAL A 167 -10.87 -13.71 10.54
N PRO A 168 -11.40 -13.94 11.75
CA PRO A 168 -11.52 -12.90 12.77
C PRO A 168 -10.15 -12.33 13.17
N PRO A 169 -10.04 -11.02 13.46
CA PRO A 169 -8.76 -10.41 13.82
C PRO A 169 -8.29 -10.86 15.20
N ASN A 170 -6.98 -11.11 15.33
CA ASN A 170 -6.30 -11.37 16.60
C ASN A 170 -5.22 -10.30 16.86
N PHE A 171 -5.64 -9.19 17.49
CA PHE A 171 -4.76 -8.03 17.70
C PHE A 171 -3.60 -8.28 18.66
N ASP A 172 -3.73 -9.23 19.60
CA ASP A 172 -2.62 -9.58 20.51
C ASP A 172 -1.48 -10.24 19.73
N LYS A 173 -1.81 -11.17 18.83
CA LYS A 173 -0.82 -11.77 17.92
C LYS A 173 -0.16 -10.71 17.03
N TYR A 174 -0.94 -9.80 16.45
CA TYR A 174 -0.39 -8.77 15.57
C TYR A 174 0.53 -7.80 16.32
N ARG A 175 0.19 -7.45 17.57
CA ARG A 175 1.08 -6.66 18.43
C ARG A 175 2.37 -7.42 18.75
N ALA A 176 2.30 -8.71 19.07
CA ALA A 176 3.48 -9.51 19.36
C ALA A 176 4.45 -9.53 18.17
N VAL A 177 3.96 -9.82 16.96
CA VAL A 177 4.80 -9.81 15.74
C VAL A 177 5.33 -8.40 15.43
N SER A 178 4.52 -7.35 15.65
CA SER A 178 4.98 -5.97 15.52
C SER A 178 6.15 -5.65 16.46
N THR A 179 6.10 -6.13 17.70
CA THR A 179 7.20 -5.98 18.68
C THR A 179 8.46 -6.68 18.20
N GLU A 180 8.37 -7.94 17.75
CA GLU A 180 9.51 -8.71 17.22
C GLU A 180 10.20 -7.97 16.05
N VAL A 181 9.42 -7.41 15.12
CA VAL A 181 9.98 -6.64 14.00
C VAL A 181 10.61 -5.34 14.51
N LYS A 182 9.94 -4.62 15.41
CA LYS A 182 10.45 -3.35 15.97
C LYS A 182 11.76 -3.52 16.74
N GLU A 183 11.95 -4.66 17.41
CA GLU A 183 13.23 -5.00 18.04
C GLU A 183 14.37 -5.06 17.01
N ILE A 184 14.13 -5.64 15.84
CA ILE A 184 15.10 -5.66 14.73
C ILE A 184 15.32 -4.25 14.16
N LEU A 185 14.25 -3.47 13.99
CA LEU A 185 14.36 -2.11 13.43
C LEU A 185 15.22 -1.19 14.33
N ALA A 186 15.14 -1.36 15.65
CA ALA A 186 15.91 -0.58 16.62
C ALA A 186 17.44 -0.74 16.48
N ASP A 187 17.91 -1.86 15.91
CA ASP A 187 19.34 -2.08 15.62
C ASP A 187 19.88 -1.16 14.51
N TYR A 188 19.00 -0.71 13.61
CA TYR A 188 19.36 0.15 12.47
C TYR A 188 19.13 1.63 12.76
N ASP A 189 18.09 1.94 13.53
CA ASP A 189 17.79 3.28 14.01
C ASP A 189 17.06 3.18 15.35
N PRO A 190 17.71 3.50 16.50
CA PRO A 190 17.05 3.43 17.80
C PRO A 190 15.94 4.48 17.98
N ASN A 191 15.87 5.49 17.10
CA ASN A 191 14.86 6.55 17.11
C ASN A 191 13.85 6.40 15.95
N PHE A 192 13.73 5.20 15.38
CA PHE A 192 12.80 4.95 14.28
C PHE A 192 11.37 5.38 14.63
N MET A 193 10.61 5.80 13.62
CA MET A 193 9.23 6.26 13.79
C MET A 193 8.26 5.16 13.35
N ALA A 194 7.64 4.48 14.32
CA ALA A 194 6.55 3.53 14.05
C ALA A 194 5.24 4.27 13.74
N MET A 195 4.65 4.04 12.57
CA MET A 195 3.38 4.66 12.15
C MET A 195 2.18 3.80 12.53
N SER A 196 2.30 2.49 12.37
CA SER A 196 1.27 1.50 12.67
C SER A 196 1.89 0.25 13.35
N LEU A 197 1.18 -0.88 13.29
CA LEU A 197 1.78 -2.16 13.67
C LEU A 197 2.73 -2.70 12.60
N ASP A 198 2.51 -2.34 11.34
CA ASP A 198 3.20 -2.84 10.15
C ASP A 198 4.09 -1.85 9.41
N GLU A 199 4.02 -0.56 9.73
CA GLU A 199 4.77 0.48 9.04
C GLU A 199 5.71 1.25 9.96
N ALA A 200 6.92 1.52 9.47
CA ALA A 200 7.92 2.32 10.17
C ALA A 200 8.86 3.08 9.21
N TYR A 201 9.29 4.26 9.63
CA TYR A 201 10.38 5.02 9.01
C TYR A 201 11.66 4.90 9.84
N LEU A 202 12.79 4.73 9.17
CA LEU A 202 14.12 4.68 9.77
C LEU A 202 15.02 5.69 9.08
N ASN A 203 15.85 6.41 9.85
CA ASN A 203 16.99 7.13 9.32
C ASN A 203 18.27 6.31 9.51
N ILE A 204 18.61 5.50 8.50
CA ILE A 204 19.76 4.58 8.57
C ILE A 204 21.08 5.24 8.19
N THR A 205 21.12 6.57 7.99
CA THR A 205 22.32 7.30 7.58
C THR A 205 23.51 7.03 8.51
N LYS A 206 23.28 7.10 9.82
CA LYS A 206 24.30 6.83 10.83
C LYS A 206 24.77 5.37 10.77
N HIS A 207 23.83 4.43 10.69
CA HIS A 207 24.13 3.00 10.57
C HIS A 207 24.99 2.72 9.32
N LEU A 208 24.68 3.32 8.18
CA LEU A 208 25.46 3.16 6.94
C LEU A 208 26.90 3.67 7.10
N GLN A 209 27.10 4.83 7.74
CA GLN A 209 28.43 5.37 8.00
C GLN A 209 29.26 4.45 8.91
N GLU A 210 28.67 3.96 10.00
CA GLU A 210 29.33 3.03 10.92
C GLU A 210 29.66 1.71 10.23
N ARG A 211 28.72 1.18 9.42
CA ARG A 211 28.86 -0.09 8.71
C ARG A 211 29.96 -0.08 7.66
N GLN A 212 30.37 1.07 7.12
CA GLN A 212 31.52 1.16 6.21
C GLN A 212 32.83 0.68 6.86
N ASN A 213 32.98 0.88 8.17
CA ASN A 213 34.16 0.49 8.94
C ASN A 213 34.07 -0.94 9.49
N TRP A 214 32.99 -1.68 9.22
CA TRP A 214 32.84 -3.04 9.71
C TRP A 214 33.70 -4.05 8.92
N PRO A 215 34.20 -5.10 9.59
CA PRO A 215 34.82 -6.24 8.92
C PRO A 215 33.93 -6.80 7.80
N GLU A 216 34.54 -7.25 6.71
CA GLU A 216 33.79 -7.69 5.52
C GLU A 216 32.82 -8.85 5.81
N ASP A 217 33.19 -9.76 6.71
CA ASP A 217 32.37 -10.86 7.20
C ASP A 217 31.10 -10.38 7.92
N LYS A 218 31.14 -9.21 8.57
CA LYS A 218 29.99 -8.57 9.23
C LYS A 218 29.18 -7.68 8.29
N ARG A 219 29.73 -7.28 7.14
CA ARG A 219 29.01 -6.50 6.13
C ARG A 219 28.11 -7.37 5.25
N LYS A 220 28.37 -8.68 5.16
CA LYS A 220 27.58 -9.65 4.40
C LYS A 220 26.51 -10.28 5.30
N TYR A 221 25.24 -10.10 4.95
CA TYR A 221 24.16 -10.87 5.56
C TYR A 221 24.12 -12.26 4.92
N PHE A 222 24.45 -13.30 5.68
CA PHE A 222 24.27 -14.68 5.25
C PHE A 222 22.86 -15.12 5.62
N ILE A 223 22.06 -15.53 4.63
CA ILE A 223 20.84 -16.29 4.89
C ILE A 223 21.30 -17.59 5.55
N LYS A 224 21.03 -17.75 6.86
CA LYS A 224 21.08 -19.07 7.49
C LYS A 224 19.92 -19.88 6.92
N THR A 225 20.13 -20.55 5.80
CA THR A 225 19.24 -21.61 5.35
C THR A 225 19.33 -22.73 6.37
N GLY A 226 18.37 -22.76 7.28
CA GLY A 226 18.28 -23.82 8.28
C GLY A 226 17.99 -25.14 7.60
N ASN A 227 19.00 -26.00 7.51
CA ASN A 227 18.83 -27.40 7.85
C ASN A 227 20.13 -27.97 8.41
N SER A 228 19.96 -28.84 9.40
CA SER A 228 20.93 -29.79 9.96
C SER A 228 21.81 -29.29 11.11
N LEU A 229 21.37 -29.68 12.30
CA LEU A 229 22.20 -30.50 13.18
C LEU A 229 23.07 -31.45 12.34
N GLU A 230 24.31 -31.10 12.05
CA GLU A 230 25.44 -32.02 11.89
C GLU A 230 26.75 -31.27 11.62
N ASN A 231 27.79 -31.77 12.30
CA ASN A 231 29.21 -31.58 12.01
C ASN A 231 29.90 -30.30 12.47
N ALA A 232 30.24 -30.32 13.77
CA ALA A 232 31.57 -29.97 14.20
C ALA A 232 32.62 -30.80 13.43
N LYS A 233 33.30 -30.21 12.45
CA LYS A 233 34.72 -30.40 12.08
C LYS A 233 34.99 -29.89 10.66
N GLY A 234 36.04 -29.09 10.52
CA GLY A 234 36.84 -29.03 9.30
C GLY A 234 36.56 -27.85 8.35
N LYS A 235 37.55 -26.97 8.23
CA LYS A 235 37.66 -25.97 7.16
C LYS A 235 37.73 -26.63 5.78
N SER A 236 36.96 -26.16 4.81
CA SER A 236 37.46 -25.90 3.46
C SER A 236 36.50 -24.95 2.73
N ALA A 237 37.07 -23.97 2.03
CA ALA A 237 36.33 -23.10 1.14
C ALA A 237 35.73 -23.93 0.01
N LEU A 238 34.41 -23.82 -0.21
CA LEU A 238 33.77 -24.26 -1.43
C LEU A 238 33.02 -23.08 -2.02
N GLN A 239 33.56 -22.57 -3.12
CA GLN A 239 32.93 -21.58 -3.98
C GLN A 239 31.84 -22.31 -4.77
N MET A 240 30.58 -22.08 -4.41
CA MET A 240 29.42 -22.57 -5.18
C MET A 240 28.72 -21.39 -5.85
N SER A 241 28.91 -21.29 -7.16
CA SER A 241 28.03 -20.54 -8.06
C SER A 241 26.68 -21.25 -8.13
N VAL A 242 25.60 -20.56 -7.76
CA VAL A 242 24.24 -21.02 -8.00
C VAL A 242 23.51 -19.95 -8.82
N THR A 243 23.22 -20.31 -10.06
CA THR A 243 22.28 -19.64 -10.95
C THR A 243 20.91 -20.32 -10.84
N HIS A 244 19.88 -19.60 -10.39
CA HIS A 244 18.46 -19.70 -10.79
C HIS A 244 17.69 -18.65 -9.97
N GLU A 245 17.15 -17.63 -10.61
CA GLU A 245 15.75 -17.52 -11.09
C GLU A 245 14.70 -17.59 -9.99
N GLY A 246 13.97 -16.49 -9.81
CA GLY A 246 12.69 -16.46 -9.11
C GLY A 246 12.76 -16.20 -7.60
N GLY A 247 13.25 -15.04 -7.20
CA GLY A 247 13.10 -14.56 -5.83
C GLY A 247 13.07 -13.04 -5.81
N TYR A 248 11.99 -12.45 -5.33
CA TYR A 248 11.86 -11.00 -5.18
C TYR A 248 13.01 -10.48 -4.33
N GLN A 249 13.93 -9.79 -5.01
CA GLN A 249 15.08 -9.17 -4.38
C GLN A 249 14.60 -7.84 -3.80
N CYS A 250 14.53 -7.77 -2.46
CA CYS A 250 14.52 -6.48 -1.79
C CYS A 250 15.92 -5.88 -1.96
N VAL A 251 16.10 -5.17 -3.08
CA VAL A 251 17.29 -4.35 -3.32
C VAL A 251 17.06 -3.06 -2.54
N LEU A 252 17.57 -3.01 -1.31
CA LEU A 252 17.89 -1.73 -0.68
C LEU A 252 19.07 -1.16 -1.47
N ALA A 253 18.76 -0.25 -2.39
CA ALA A 253 19.74 0.60 -3.06
C ALA A 253 20.23 1.69 -2.09
#